data_AF-A0A2J2HDD9-F1
#
_entry.id   AF-A0A2J2HDD9-F1
#
_cell.length_a   1.000
_cell.length_b   1.000
_cell.length_c   1.000
_cell.angle_alpha   90.00
_cell.angle_beta   90.00
_cell.angle_gamma   90.00
#
_symmetry.space_group_name_H-M   'P 1'
#
loop_
_entity.id
_entity.type
_entity.pdbx_description
1 polymer ?
#
loop_
_entity_poly.entity_id
_entity_poly.type
_entity_poly.pdbx_seq_one_letter_code
_entity_poly.pdbx_strand_id
1 'polypeptide(L)'
;MISDYMKGGFKIVIEKNRLKELKDAAKTIEEEFGVKLMINDETGEVMIIPSDNTSFDQLMKAKSIIEAISYGFDYEDAQNLRNDDYALEVIDLRDYVSKDKANQISRIKARIIGEDGRAKRVLQELTDTKIVIGDKYIAILGPYENVKTTRDALEMLIRGKQHATVYRWVQNWRRELRYRELIEKLNKTYQEGEDEG
;
A
#
# COMPACT_ATOMS: atom_id res chain seq x y z
N MET A 1 23.11 -6.70 10.83
CA MET A 1 24.19 -6.13 10.00
C MET A 1 23.74 -6.25 8.55
N ILE A 2 23.71 -5.15 7.80
CA ILE A 2 23.36 -5.19 6.36
C ILE A 2 24.47 -5.99 5.65
N SER A 3 24.09 -7.03 4.91
CA SER A 3 25.03 -7.84 4.14
C SER A 3 25.75 -6.98 3.10
N ASP A 4 27.04 -7.23 2.82
CA ASP A 4 27.84 -6.43 1.87
C ASP A 4 27.19 -6.30 0.48
N TYR A 5 26.34 -7.26 0.10
CA TYR A 5 25.55 -7.23 -1.14
C TYR A 5 24.46 -6.14 -1.19
N MET A 6 24.03 -5.61 -0.04
CA MET A 6 23.01 -4.56 0.03
C MET A 6 23.60 -3.16 0.23
N LYS A 7 24.92 -3.03 0.38
CA LYS A 7 25.60 -1.72 0.40
C LYS A 7 25.46 -0.95 -0.92
N GLY A 8 25.20 -1.66 -2.02
CA GLY A 8 24.90 -1.06 -3.33
C GLY A 8 23.55 -0.32 -3.38
N GLY A 9 22.71 -0.46 -2.35
CA GLY A 9 21.43 0.20 -2.26
C GLY A 9 20.32 -0.45 -3.12
N PHE A 10 19.12 0.11 -3.02
CA PHE A 10 17.97 -0.30 -3.84
C PHE A 10 17.75 0.69 -4.97
N LYS A 11 17.48 0.19 -6.18
CA LYS A 11 17.11 1.00 -7.33
C LYS A 11 15.62 0.86 -7.62
N ILE A 12 14.92 1.98 -7.69
CA ILE A 12 13.51 2.08 -8.07
C ILE A 12 13.39 3.03 -9.26
N VAL A 13 12.49 2.74 -10.20
CA VAL A 13 12.17 3.64 -11.31
C VAL A 13 10.82 4.28 -11.03
N ILE A 14 10.76 5.60 -11.12
CA ILE A 14 9.59 6.39 -10.78
C ILE A 14 9.20 7.25 -11.98
N GLU A 15 7.90 7.37 -12.23
CA GLU A 15 7.40 8.22 -13.31
C GLU A 15 7.76 9.69 -13.06
N LYS A 16 8.15 10.40 -14.12
CA LYS A 16 8.69 11.77 -14.01
C LYS A 16 7.77 12.76 -13.32
N ASN A 17 6.45 12.62 -13.52
CA ASN A 17 5.42 13.42 -12.86
C ASN A 17 5.39 13.24 -11.33
N ARG A 18 5.92 12.13 -10.81
CA ARG A 18 5.97 11.81 -9.37
C ARG A 18 7.28 12.20 -8.69
N LEU A 19 8.33 12.51 -9.47
CA LEU A 19 9.63 12.91 -8.93
C LEU A 19 9.56 14.16 -8.07
N LYS A 20 8.63 15.08 -8.36
CA LYS A 20 8.45 16.29 -7.56
C LYS A 20 8.04 15.95 -6.12
N GLU A 21 6.99 15.15 -5.96
CA GLU A 21 6.50 14.74 -4.64
C GLU A 21 7.56 13.95 -3.86
N LEU A 22 8.32 13.08 -4.56
CA LEU A 22 9.45 12.40 -3.92
C LEU A 22 10.52 13.38 -3.45
N LYS A 23 10.92 14.35 -4.29
CA LYS A 23 11.94 15.34 -3.93
C LYS A 23 11.52 16.20 -2.74
N ASP A 24 10.24 16.56 -2.68
CA ASP A 24 9.68 17.33 -1.57
C ASP A 24 9.78 16.53 -0.25
N ALA A 25 9.61 15.20 -0.30
CA ALA A 25 9.74 14.30 0.86
C ALA A 25 11.17 13.76 1.09
N ALA A 26 12.08 13.90 0.12
CA ALA A 26 13.36 13.19 0.09
C ALA A 26 14.20 13.46 1.33
N LYS A 27 14.35 14.74 1.70
CA LYS A 27 15.14 15.15 2.86
C LYS A 27 14.61 14.52 4.16
N THR A 28 13.29 14.49 4.34
CA THR A 28 12.67 13.90 5.52
C THR A 28 12.90 12.39 5.57
N ILE A 29 12.81 11.70 4.43
CA ILE A 29 13.09 10.26 4.34
C ILE A 29 14.57 9.97 4.63
N GLU A 30 15.49 10.76 4.08
CA GLU A 30 16.93 10.61 4.33
C GLU A 30 17.28 10.74 5.82
N GLU A 31 16.77 11.79 6.48
CA GLU A 31 17.04 12.07 7.89
C GLU A 31 16.42 11.00 8.82
N GLU A 32 15.20 10.57 8.54
CA GLU A 32 14.46 9.66 9.41
C GLU A 32 14.96 8.21 9.35
N PHE A 33 15.33 7.74 8.15
CA PHE A 33 15.75 6.35 7.95
C PHE A 33 17.27 6.18 7.82
N GLY A 34 18.04 7.27 7.86
CA GLY A 34 19.49 7.22 7.73
C GLY A 34 19.98 6.82 6.34
N VAL A 35 19.15 7.03 5.30
CA VAL A 35 19.48 6.68 3.92
C VAL A 35 19.88 7.93 3.12
N LYS A 36 20.52 7.72 1.97
CA LYS A 36 20.79 8.75 0.96
C LYS A 36 20.05 8.42 -0.33
N LEU A 37 19.34 9.39 -0.89
CA LEU A 37 18.59 9.26 -2.12
C LEU A 37 19.33 9.94 -3.27
N MET A 38 19.70 9.17 -4.30
CA MET A 38 20.21 9.71 -5.55
C MET A 38 19.12 9.62 -6.61
N ILE A 39 18.58 10.78 -6.99
CA ILE A 39 17.47 10.90 -7.94
C ILE A 39 18.02 11.40 -9.27
N ASN A 40 17.77 10.64 -10.35
CA ASN A 40 18.06 11.05 -11.72
C ASN A 40 16.78 11.56 -12.40
N ASP A 41 16.74 12.86 -12.68
CA ASP A 41 15.57 13.52 -13.28
C ASP A 41 15.29 13.13 -14.73
N GLU A 42 16.33 12.74 -15.46
CA GLU A 42 16.21 12.36 -16.87
C GLU A 42 15.64 10.95 -17.03
N THR A 43 16.06 10.03 -16.16
CA THR A 43 15.65 8.61 -16.24
C THR A 43 14.51 8.26 -15.28
N GLY A 44 14.27 9.07 -14.25
CA GLY A 44 13.34 8.75 -13.16
C GLY A 44 13.88 7.69 -12.19
N GLU A 45 15.17 7.38 -12.29
CA GLU A 45 15.81 6.39 -11.41
C GLU A 45 16.12 7.00 -10.04
N VAL A 46 15.76 6.25 -8.99
CA VAL A 46 16.01 6.60 -7.61
C VAL A 46 16.81 5.48 -6.97
N MET A 47 18.00 5.83 -6.47
CA MET A 47 18.85 4.91 -5.74
C MET A 47 18.81 5.24 -4.25
N ILE A 48 18.47 4.25 -3.43
CA ILE A 48 18.39 4.34 -1.97
C ILE A 48 19.65 3.70 -1.42
N ILE A 49 20.56 4.50 -0.89
CA ILE A 49 21.86 4.06 -0.40
C ILE A 49 21.84 4.10 1.13
N PRO A 50 22.03 2.98 1.84
CA PRO A 50 22.12 2.99 3.29
C PRO A 50 23.42 3.67 3.76
N SER A 51 23.33 4.47 4.82
CA SER A 51 24.51 4.90 5.58
C SER A 51 25.04 3.77 6.48
N ASP A 52 26.26 3.91 7.01
CA ASP A 52 26.93 2.87 7.83
C ASP A 52 26.12 2.39 9.05
N ASN A 53 25.31 3.28 9.64
CA ASN A 53 24.49 2.98 10.82
C ASN A 53 23.04 2.61 10.50
N THR A 54 22.68 2.50 9.21
CA THR A 54 21.31 2.17 8.81
C THR A 54 21.00 0.73 9.14
N SER A 55 19.92 0.49 9.88
CA SER A 55 19.44 -0.87 10.10
C SER A 55 18.75 -1.43 8.85
N PHE A 56 18.69 -2.76 8.73
CA PHE A 56 17.97 -3.41 7.63
C PHE A 56 16.48 -3.02 7.61
N ASP A 57 15.86 -2.92 8.79
CA ASP A 57 14.46 -2.50 8.93
C ASP A 57 14.23 -1.08 8.41
N GLN A 58 15.07 -0.12 8.81
CA GLN A 58 15.00 1.27 8.32
C GLN A 58 15.15 1.35 6.80
N LEU A 59 16.09 0.60 6.23
CA LEU A 59 16.28 0.57 4.78
C LEU A 59 15.05 0.01 4.06
N MET A 60 14.42 -1.04 4.61
CA MET A 60 13.20 -1.63 4.04
C MET A 60 12.01 -0.69 4.15
N LYS A 61 11.83 0.00 5.29
CA LYS A 61 10.78 1.00 5.46
C LYS A 61 10.94 2.18 4.50
N ALA A 62 12.15 2.73 4.37
CA ALA A 62 12.45 3.77 3.40
C ALA A 62 12.12 3.32 1.97
N LYS A 63 12.52 2.09 1.61
CA LYS A 63 12.18 1.49 0.31
C LYS A 63 10.67 1.41 0.10
N SER A 64 9.91 0.87 1.05
CA SER A 64 8.46 0.73 0.95
C SER A 64 7.74 2.08 0.83
N ILE A 65 8.19 3.12 1.54
CA ILE A 65 7.64 4.48 1.44
C ILE A 65 7.89 5.06 0.03
N ILE A 66 9.12 4.92 -0.49
CA ILE A 66 9.46 5.41 -1.82
C ILE A 66 8.68 4.64 -2.90
N GLU A 67 8.51 3.33 -2.73
CA GLU A 67 7.64 2.52 -3.59
C GLU A 67 6.18 3.02 -3.53
N ALA A 68 5.62 3.28 -2.36
CA ALA A 68 4.26 3.84 -2.25
C ALA A 68 4.12 5.18 -3.00
N ILE A 69 5.09 6.09 -2.84
CA ILE A 69 5.09 7.39 -3.54
C ILE A 69 5.14 7.19 -5.07
N SER A 70 5.94 6.22 -5.52
CA SER A 70 6.05 5.86 -6.93
C SER A 70 4.74 5.33 -7.53
N TYR A 71 3.92 4.68 -6.70
CA TYR A 71 2.61 4.16 -7.10
C TYR A 71 1.48 5.18 -6.98
N GLY A 72 1.77 6.42 -6.60
CA GLY A 72 0.80 7.51 -6.60
C GLY A 72 0.26 7.91 -5.23
N PHE A 73 0.76 7.33 -4.13
CA PHE A 73 0.43 7.82 -2.79
C PHE A 73 1.22 9.08 -2.46
N ASP A 74 0.61 10.02 -1.74
CA ASP A 74 1.35 11.14 -1.18
C ASP A 74 2.22 10.67 -0.01
N TYR A 75 3.13 11.55 0.45
CA TYR A 75 3.98 11.23 1.59
C TYR A 75 3.20 11.04 2.89
N GLU A 76 2.08 11.76 3.06
CA GLU A 76 1.26 11.72 4.27
C GLU A 76 0.61 10.35 4.48
N ASP A 77 0.15 9.72 3.41
CA ASP A 77 -0.33 8.35 3.40
C ASP A 77 0.86 7.38 3.49
N ALA A 78 1.90 7.56 2.66
CA ALA A 78 3.02 6.63 2.55
C ALA A 78 3.80 6.45 3.87
N GLN A 79 3.97 7.51 4.67
CA GLN A 79 4.68 7.43 5.95
C GLN A 79 4.06 6.48 6.97
N ASN A 80 2.79 6.08 6.80
CA ASN A 80 2.18 5.06 7.66
C ASN A 80 2.92 3.71 7.60
N LEU A 81 3.66 3.43 6.52
CA LEU A 81 4.52 2.24 6.38
C LEU A 81 5.72 2.20 7.34
N ARG A 82 5.90 3.24 8.17
CA ARG A 82 6.77 3.18 9.35
C ARG A 82 6.29 2.17 10.39
N ASN A 83 4.97 2.02 10.49
CA ASN A 83 4.33 1.07 11.38
C ASN A 83 4.28 -0.30 10.71
N ASP A 84 4.75 -1.33 11.41
CA ASP A 84 4.77 -2.72 10.95
C ASP A 84 3.36 -3.30 10.75
N ASP A 85 2.34 -2.67 11.33
CA ASP A 85 0.92 -3.02 11.11
C ASP A 85 0.38 -2.53 9.77
N TYR A 86 1.11 -1.68 9.04
CA TYR A 86 0.71 -1.18 7.73
C TYR A 86 1.43 -1.91 6.60
N ALA A 87 0.75 -2.05 5.47
CA ALA A 87 1.27 -2.71 4.29
C ALA A 87 0.96 -1.93 3.02
N LEU A 88 1.86 -2.09 2.05
CA LEU A 88 1.69 -1.72 0.66
C LEU A 88 1.61 -3.01 -0.17
N GLU A 89 0.53 -3.17 -0.93
CA GLU A 89 0.35 -4.27 -1.85
C GLU A 89 0.07 -3.76 -3.25
N VAL A 90 0.59 -4.46 -4.27
CA VAL A 90 0.47 -4.06 -5.67
C VAL A 90 -0.01 -5.23 -6.49
N ILE A 91 -1.12 -5.03 -7.18
CA ILE A 91 -1.69 -5.97 -8.14
C ILE A 91 -1.24 -5.56 -9.54
N ASP A 92 -0.47 -6.40 -10.21
CA ASP A 92 -0.15 -6.20 -11.62
C ASP A 92 -1.32 -6.69 -12.49
N LEU A 93 -1.97 -5.75 -13.17
CA LEU A 93 -3.12 -6.07 -14.02
C LEU A 93 -2.74 -6.91 -15.24
N ARG A 94 -1.46 -6.93 -15.62
CA ARG A 94 -0.95 -7.75 -16.74
C ARG A 94 -1.07 -9.24 -16.46
N ASP A 95 -1.11 -9.64 -15.19
CA ASP A 95 -1.22 -11.04 -14.77
C ASP A 95 -2.63 -11.60 -14.97
N TYR A 96 -3.63 -10.72 -15.11
CA TYR A 96 -5.04 -11.08 -15.25
C TYR A 96 -5.56 -10.95 -16.69
N VAL A 97 -4.70 -10.58 -17.65
CA VAL A 97 -5.10 -10.29 -19.03
C VAL A 97 -4.28 -11.08 -20.05
N SER A 98 -4.93 -11.48 -21.14
CA SER A 98 -4.35 -12.34 -22.17
C SER A 98 -4.03 -11.57 -23.46
N LYS A 99 -4.52 -12.02 -24.62
CA LYS A 99 -4.08 -11.55 -25.96
C LYS A 99 -4.39 -10.07 -26.24
N ASP A 100 -5.46 -9.52 -25.66
CA ASP A 100 -5.87 -8.11 -25.81
C ASP A 100 -5.74 -7.36 -24.47
N LYS A 101 -4.50 -7.09 -24.08
CA LYS A 101 -4.16 -6.56 -22.75
C LYS A 101 -4.75 -5.18 -22.49
N ALA A 102 -4.66 -4.26 -23.46
CA ALA A 102 -5.04 -2.87 -23.24
C ALA A 102 -6.56 -2.72 -23.01
N ASN A 103 -7.38 -3.34 -23.85
CA ASN A 103 -8.83 -3.24 -23.70
C ASN A 103 -9.33 -3.99 -22.47
N GLN A 104 -8.74 -5.16 -22.14
CA GLN A 104 -9.08 -5.89 -20.93
C GLN A 104 -8.71 -5.10 -19.67
N ILE A 105 -7.50 -4.54 -19.61
CA ILE A 105 -7.07 -3.67 -18.50
C ILE A 105 -8.02 -2.47 -18.34
N SER A 106 -8.38 -1.80 -19.45
CA SER A 106 -9.31 -0.67 -19.40
C SER A 106 -10.68 -1.06 -18.81
N ARG A 107 -11.24 -2.20 -19.23
CA ARG A 107 -12.50 -2.72 -18.67
C ARG A 107 -12.39 -3.11 -17.19
N ILE A 108 -11.27 -3.73 -16.79
CA ILE A 108 -11.00 -4.07 -15.40
C ILE A 108 -10.94 -2.79 -14.55
N LYS A 109 -10.20 -1.77 -14.99
CA LYS A 109 -10.12 -0.48 -14.30
C LYS A 109 -11.50 0.18 -14.21
N ALA A 110 -12.26 0.22 -15.29
CA ALA A 110 -13.61 0.79 -15.30
C ALA A 110 -14.54 0.10 -14.27
N ARG A 111 -14.43 -1.23 -14.13
CA ARG A 111 -15.18 -1.98 -13.12
C ARG A 111 -14.75 -1.61 -11.70
N ILE A 112 -13.46 -1.53 -11.43
CA ILE A 112 -12.93 -1.25 -10.09
C ILE A 112 -13.21 0.18 -9.66
N ILE A 113 -13.08 1.13 -10.59
CA ILE A 113 -13.47 2.54 -10.38
C ILE A 113 -14.98 2.59 -10.12
N GLY A 114 -15.76 1.90 -10.96
CA GLY A 114 -17.22 1.97 -10.97
C GLY A 114 -17.73 3.33 -11.46
N GLU A 115 -19.05 3.48 -11.51
CA GLU A 115 -19.69 4.74 -11.88
C GLU A 115 -19.24 5.88 -10.93
N ASP A 116 -18.72 6.97 -11.49
CA ASP A 116 -18.18 8.13 -10.75
C ASP A 116 -17.18 7.76 -9.63
N GLY A 117 -16.40 6.68 -9.82
CA GLY A 117 -15.45 6.23 -8.80
C GLY A 117 -16.11 5.63 -7.55
N ARG A 118 -17.42 5.36 -7.56
CA ARG A 118 -18.18 4.88 -6.40
C ARG A 118 -17.66 3.55 -5.88
N ALA A 119 -17.31 2.61 -6.75
CA ALA A 119 -16.87 1.29 -6.30
C ALA A 119 -15.53 1.35 -5.55
N LYS A 120 -14.55 2.09 -6.09
CA LYS A 120 -13.29 2.38 -5.40
C LYS A 120 -13.54 3.05 -4.04
N ARG A 121 -14.37 4.10 -4.01
CA ARG A 121 -14.68 4.82 -2.75
C ARG A 121 -15.30 3.92 -1.69
N VAL A 122 -16.32 3.15 -2.06
CA VAL A 122 -16.98 2.22 -1.15
C VAL A 122 -16.02 1.16 -0.62
N LEU A 123 -15.14 0.60 -1.46
CA LEU A 123 -14.14 -0.36 -0.98
C LEU A 123 -13.17 0.29 0.02
N GLN A 124 -12.62 1.47 -0.31
CA GLN A 124 -11.74 2.21 0.60
C GLN A 124 -12.40 2.49 1.96
N GLU A 125 -13.67 2.93 1.96
CA GLU A 125 -14.43 3.22 3.18
C GLU A 125 -14.79 1.96 3.99
N LEU A 126 -15.02 0.83 3.32
CA LEU A 126 -15.35 -0.43 3.98
C LEU A 126 -14.13 -1.11 4.60
N THR A 127 -12.98 -1.00 3.95
CA THR A 127 -11.74 -1.63 4.42
C THR A 127 -10.82 -0.68 5.13
N ASP A 128 -11.13 0.62 5.21
CA ASP A 128 -10.25 1.63 5.80
C ASP A 128 -8.84 1.58 5.15
N THR A 129 -8.81 1.50 3.81
CA THR A 129 -7.58 1.48 2.98
C THR A 129 -7.59 2.60 1.94
N LYS A 130 -6.41 2.91 1.40
CA LYS A 130 -6.24 3.78 0.23
C LYS A 130 -5.90 2.92 -0.99
N ILE A 131 -6.52 3.25 -2.12
CA ILE A 131 -6.35 2.53 -3.39
C ILE A 131 -5.93 3.51 -4.48
N VAL A 132 -4.80 3.27 -5.13
CA VAL A 132 -4.39 3.98 -6.34
C VAL A 132 -4.50 3.04 -7.54
N ILE A 133 -5.06 3.54 -8.64
CA ILE A 133 -5.26 2.78 -9.88
C ILE A 133 -4.37 3.41 -10.92
N GLY A 134 -3.26 2.74 -11.25
CA GLY A 134 -2.33 3.16 -12.28
C GLY A 134 -2.71 2.63 -13.65
N ASP A 135 -1.75 2.70 -14.58
CA ASP A 135 -1.98 2.24 -15.95
C ASP A 135 -2.12 0.73 -16.04
N LYS A 136 -1.20 0.01 -15.40
CA LYS A 136 -1.04 -1.45 -15.45
C LYS A 136 -1.06 -2.08 -14.06
N TYR A 137 -1.31 -1.31 -13.01
CA TYR A 137 -1.30 -1.80 -11.64
C TYR A 137 -2.42 -1.19 -10.81
N ILE A 138 -2.69 -1.81 -9.67
CA ILE A 138 -3.49 -1.23 -8.59
C ILE A 138 -2.67 -1.37 -7.31
N ALA A 139 -2.42 -0.25 -6.64
CA ALA A 139 -1.69 -0.22 -5.38
C ALA A 139 -2.66 0.03 -4.23
N ILE A 140 -2.43 -0.65 -3.11
CA ILE A 140 -3.29 -0.66 -1.92
C ILE A 140 -2.41 -0.37 -0.72
N LEU A 141 -2.83 0.57 0.12
CA LEU A 141 -2.11 0.99 1.31
C LEU A 141 -3.06 1.03 2.51
N GLY A 142 -2.64 0.49 3.65
CA GLY A 142 -3.43 0.52 4.88
C GLY A 142 -2.99 -0.56 5.88
N PRO A 143 -3.78 -0.85 6.91
CA PRO A 143 -3.50 -1.92 7.86
C PRO A 143 -3.38 -3.29 7.17
N TYR A 144 -2.46 -4.14 7.62
CA TYR A 144 -2.10 -5.39 6.95
C TYR A 144 -3.30 -6.32 6.65
N GLU A 145 -4.15 -6.61 7.64
CA GLU A 145 -5.35 -7.46 7.46
C GLU A 145 -6.35 -6.83 6.47
N ASN A 146 -6.46 -5.50 6.51
CA ASN A 146 -7.38 -4.72 5.69
C ASN A 146 -6.92 -4.68 4.22
N VAL A 147 -5.61 -4.52 4.00
CA VAL A 147 -4.98 -4.55 2.68
C VAL A 147 -5.20 -5.90 2.03
N LYS A 148 -5.02 -7.00 2.77
CA LYS A 148 -5.27 -8.36 2.26
C LYS A 148 -6.71 -8.55 1.82
N THR A 149 -7.67 -8.14 2.65
CA THR A 149 -9.10 -8.21 2.29
C THR A 149 -9.44 -7.35 1.09
N THR A 150 -8.84 -6.16 1.01
CA THR A 150 -9.02 -5.25 -0.13
C THR A 150 -8.48 -5.87 -1.42
N ARG A 151 -7.31 -6.51 -1.36
CA ARG A 151 -6.73 -7.25 -2.49
C ARG A 151 -7.67 -8.33 -2.98
N ASP A 152 -8.19 -9.17 -2.08
CA ASP A 152 -9.14 -10.23 -2.43
C ASP A 152 -10.43 -9.67 -3.05
N ALA A 153 -10.96 -8.58 -2.50
CA ALA A 153 -12.14 -7.89 -3.05
C ALA A 153 -11.88 -7.37 -4.48
N LEU A 154 -10.71 -6.79 -4.71
CA LEU A 154 -10.29 -6.32 -6.03
C LEU A 154 -10.13 -7.49 -7.01
N GLU A 155 -9.52 -8.60 -6.58
CA GLU A 155 -9.41 -9.81 -7.41
C GLU A 155 -10.78 -10.39 -7.78
N MET A 156 -11.75 -10.39 -6.85
CA MET A 156 -13.12 -10.80 -7.15
C MET A 156 -13.72 -9.92 -8.27
N LEU A 157 -13.53 -8.60 -8.21
CA LEU A 157 -13.98 -7.69 -9.25
C LEU A 157 -13.25 -7.94 -10.58
N ILE A 158 -11.92 -8.09 -10.57
CA ILE A 158 -11.11 -8.41 -11.75
C ILE A 158 -11.62 -9.69 -12.45
N ARG A 159 -11.96 -10.72 -11.66
CA ARG A 159 -12.52 -11.99 -12.15
C ARG A 159 -14.02 -11.92 -12.51
N GLY A 160 -14.62 -10.73 -12.51
CA GLY A 160 -15.98 -10.48 -12.98
C GLY A 160 -17.09 -10.73 -11.96
N LYS A 161 -16.79 -10.92 -10.66
CA LYS A 161 -17.83 -11.01 -9.62
C LYS A 161 -18.63 -9.70 -9.54
N GLN A 162 -19.93 -9.81 -9.28
CA GLN A 162 -20.81 -8.64 -9.17
C GLN A 162 -20.43 -7.77 -7.97
N HIS A 163 -20.54 -6.44 -8.12
CA HIS A 163 -20.25 -5.48 -7.05
C HIS A 163 -21.02 -5.78 -5.77
N ALA A 164 -22.32 -6.07 -5.87
CA ALA A 164 -23.15 -6.40 -4.71
C ALA A 164 -22.62 -7.62 -3.93
N THR A 165 -22.11 -8.64 -4.62
CA THR A 165 -21.50 -9.81 -3.99
C THR A 165 -20.21 -9.44 -3.27
N VAL A 166 -19.34 -8.64 -3.90
CA VAL A 166 -18.09 -8.18 -3.30
C VAL A 166 -18.36 -7.31 -2.07
N TYR A 167 -19.29 -6.35 -2.17
CA TYR A 167 -19.64 -5.47 -1.04
C TYR A 167 -20.20 -6.26 0.14
N ARG A 168 -21.08 -7.23 -0.11
CA ARG A 168 -21.61 -8.09 0.96
C ARG A 168 -20.49 -8.88 1.63
N TRP A 169 -19.55 -9.41 0.86
CA TRP A 169 -18.41 -10.15 1.37
C TRP A 169 -17.52 -9.27 2.27
N VAL A 170 -17.13 -8.08 1.79
CA VAL A 170 -16.34 -7.12 2.58
C VAL A 170 -17.09 -6.64 3.83
N GLN A 171 -18.40 -6.38 3.72
CA GLN A 171 -19.22 -5.99 4.87
C GLN A 171 -19.29 -7.08 5.94
N ASN A 172 -19.39 -8.35 5.54
CA ASN A 172 -19.38 -9.47 6.49
C ASN A 172 -18.03 -9.52 7.22
N TRP A 173 -16.93 -9.45 6.48
CA TRP A 173 -15.58 -9.37 7.06
C TRP A 173 -15.45 -8.18 8.01
N ARG A 174 -15.91 -6.97 7.63
CA ARG A 174 -15.84 -5.78 8.49
C ARG A 174 -16.62 -5.96 9.80
N ARG A 175 -17.76 -6.65 9.77
CA ARG A 175 -18.52 -6.94 10.98
C ARG A 175 -17.77 -7.91 11.90
N GLU A 176 -17.15 -8.93 11.33
CA GLU A 176 -16.32 -9.89 12.08
C GLU A 176 -15.11 -9.22 12.71
N LEU A 177 -14.42 -8.36 11.96
CA LEU A 177 -13.28 -7.58 12.46
C LEU A 177 -13.69 -6.69 13.65
N ARG A 178 -14.76 -5.90 13.49
CA ARG A 178 -15.28 -5.03 14.58
C ARG A 178 -15.69 -5.82 15.81
N TYR A 179 -16.28 -7.01 15.63
CA TYR A 179 -16.63 -7.88 16.74
C TYR A 179 -15.38 -8.37 17.48
N ARG A 180 -14.33 -8.78 16.74
CA ARG A 180 -13.05 -9.19 17.31
C ARG A 180 -12.40 -8.07 18.12
N GLU A 181 -12.31 -6.88 17.54
CA GLU A 181 -11.77 -5.68 18.21
C GLU A 181 -12.55 -5.34 19.49
N LEU A 182 -13.87 -5.49 19.48
CA LEU A 182 -14.70 -5.25 20.66
C LEU A 182 -14.42 -6.26 21.77
N ILE A 183 -14.33 -7.55 21.44
CA ILE A 183 -14.03 -8.61 22.41
C ILE A 183 -12.62 -8.43 22.99
N GLU A 184 -11.63 -8.10 22.18
CA GLU A 184 -10.26 -7.82 22.64
C GLU A 184 -10.23 -6.65 23.61
N LYS A 185 -10.94 -5.56 23.30
CA LYS A 185 -11.07 -4.40 24.19
C LYS A 185 -11.73 -4.77 25.51
N LEU A 186 -12.84 -5.50 25.48
CA LEU A 186 -13.54 -5.94 26.68
C LEU A 186 -12.63 -6.79 27.56
N ASN A 187 -11.96 -7.80 26.98
CA ASN A 187 -11.04 -8.67 27.70
C ASN A 187 -9.90 -7.89 28.37
N LYS A 188 -9.33 -6.90 27.66
CA LYS A 188 -8.29 -6.05 28.24
C LYS A 188 -8.80 -5.26 29.44
N THR A 189 -10.00 -4.68 29.35
CA THR A 189 -10.62 -3.95 30.48
C THR A 189 -10.92 -4.86 31.67
N TYR A 190 -11.34 -6.11 31.44
CA TYR A 190 -11.54 -7.07 32.54
C TYR A 190 -10.24 -7.41 33.27
N GLN A 191 -9.14 -7.62 32.52
CA GLN A 191 -7.83 -7.93 33.12
C GLN A 191 -7.27 -6.74 33.91
N GLU A 192 -7.36 -5.51 33.38
CA GLU A 192 -6.92 -4.29 34.09
C GLU A 192 -7.71 -4.05 35.39
N GLY A 193 -9.00 -4.42 35.42
CA GLY A 193 -9.83 -4.32 36.63
C GLY A 193 -9.57 -5.40 37.69
N GLU A 194 -8.97 -6.53 37.32
CA GLU A 194 -8.57 -7.60 38.27
C GLU A 194 -7.19 -7.33 38.89
N ASP A 195 -6.30 -6.61 38.20
CA ASP A 195 -4.96 -6.26 38.70
C ASP A 195 -4.97 -5.05 39.68
N GLU A 196 -6.07 -4.29 39.76
CA GLU A 196 -6.23 -3.13 40.66
C GLU A 196 -6.99 -3.43 41.97
N GLY A 197 -7.47 -4.67 42.17
CA GLY A 197 -8.30 -5.09 43.32
C GLY A 197 -7.61 -6.05 44.29
#